data_AF-A0A353X0G8-F1
#
_entry.id   AF-A0A353X0G8-F1
#
_cell.length_a   1.000
_cell.length_b   1.000
_cell.length_c   1.000
_cell.angle_alpha   90.00
_cell.angle_beta   90.00
_cell.angle_gamma   90.00
#
_symmetry.space_group_name_H-M   'P 1'
#
loop_
_entity.id
_entity.type
_entity.pdbx_description
1 polymer ?
#
loop_
_entity_poly.entity_id
_entity_poly.type
_entity_poly.pdbx_seq_one_letter_code
_entity_poly.pdbx_strand_id
1 'polypeptide(L)'
;MTNLYFLSICLAATYLLSGCSDHHNKGLKSGTYQEAALNKQQLQKLDSLFSHSIRNNTINGGVALVARNGVIAYHKAFGAKGLTDDEPMKKDHLFRIASMTKPLTAVAILQLWIKG
;
A
#
# COMPACT_ATOMS: atom_id res chain seq x y z
N MET A 1 -15.94 -49.24 24.67
CA MET A 1 -15.84 -48.77 23.27
C MET A 1 -16.40 -47.36 23.04
N THR A 2 -16.77 -46.61 24.09
CA THR A 2 -17.26 -45.21 24.02
C THR A 2 -16.14 -44.16 24.10
N ASN A 3 -15.03 -44.47 24.79
CA ASN A 3 -13.88 -43.56 24.95
C ASN A 3 -13.13 -43.24 23.64
N LEU A 4 -13.15 -44.17 22.66
CA LEU A 4 -12.41 -43.99 21.40
C LEU A 4 -13.15 -43.04 20.43
N TYR A 5 -14.47 -43.02 20.47
CA TYR A 5 -15.29 -42.06 19.71
C TYR A 5 -15.18 -40.64 20.29
N PHE A 6 -15.11 -40.51 21.62
CA PHE A 6 -14.97 -39.22 22.28
C PHE A 6 -13.63 -38.53 21.91
N LEU A 7 -12.54 -39.32 21.83
CA LEU A 7 -11.22 -38.81 21.44
C LEU A 7 -11.16 -38.38 19.96
N SER A 8 -11.88 -39.08 19.08
CA SER A 8 -11.96 -38.76 17.64
C SER A 8 -12.78 -37.49 17.37
N ILE A 9 -13.86 -37.27 18.13
CA ILE A 9 -14.67 -36.04 18.05
C ILE A 9 -13.86 -34.82 18.54
N CYS A 10 -13.04 -34.99 19.59
CA CYS A 10 -12.15 -33.93 20.06
C CYS A 10 -11.08 -33.55 19.02
N LEU A 11 -10.49 -34.53 18.31
CA LEU A 11 -9.50 -34.26 17.26
C LEU A 11 -10.11 -33.50 16.06
N ALA A 12 -11.33 -33.85 15.66
CA ALA A 12 -12.03 -33.18 14.57
C ALA A 12 -12.41 -31.72 14.92
N ALA A 13 -12.78 -31.47 16.18
CA ALA A 13 -13.10 -30.12 16.66
C ALA A 13 -11.86 -29.20 16.67
N THR A 14 -10.66 -29.73 16.97
CA THR A 14 -9.41 -28.97 16.91
C THR A 14 -8.99 -28.59 15.48
N TYR A 15 -9.32 -29.40 14.47
CA TYR A 15 -9.02 -29.06 13.07
C TYR A 15 -9.90 -27.92 12.51
N LEU A 16 -11.13 -27.76 13.00
CA LEU A 16 -12.04 -26.71 12.53
C LEU A 16 -11.78 -25.32 13.14
N LEU A 17 -11.11 -25.26 14.30
CA LEU A 17 -10.78 -24.00 14.99
C LEU A 17 -9.53 -23.28 14.45
N SER A 18 -8.78 -23.90 13.53
CA SER A 18 -7.58 -23.28 12.92
C SER A 18 -7.91 -22.28 11.80
N GLY A 19 -9.20 -21.97 11.58
CA GLY A 19 -9.68 -21.04 10.56
C GLY A 19 -9.74 -19.56 10.98
N CYS A 20 -9.32 -19.19 12.19
CA CYS A 20 -9.15 -17.78 12.54
C CYS A 20 -7.83 -17.28 11.93
N SER A 21 -7.89 -16.88 10.66
CA SER A 21 -6.85 -16.07 10.05
C SER A 21 -6.80 -14.74 10.78
N ASP A 22 -5.85 -14.62 11.71
CA ASP A 22 -5.46 -13.36 12.33
C ASP A 22 -5.16 -12.36 11.20
N HIS A 23 -6.07 -11.42 10.98
CA HIS A 23 -5.87 -10.29 10.06
C HIS A 23 -4.90 -9.31 10.72
N HIS A 24 -3.69 -9.80 11.03
CA HIS A 24 -2.58 -8.96 11.39
C HIS A 24 -2.27 -8.11 10.17
N ASN A 25 -2.42 -6.78 10.31
CA ASN A 25 -2.06 -5.80 9.29
C ASN A 25 -0.54 -5.80 9.10
N LYS A 26 -0.03 -6.82 8.40
CA LYS A 26 1.33 -6.81 7.88
C LYS A 26 1.37 -5.67 6.88
N GLY A 27 2.16 -4.64 7.18
CA GLY A 27 2.35 -3.49 6.32
C GLY A 27 2.67 -3.89 4.88
N LEU A 28 2.58 -2.93 3.97
CA LEU A 28 2.80 -3.19 2.55
C LEU A 28 4.18 -3.81 2.29
N LYS A 29 4.22 -4.94 1.59
CA LYS A 29 5.48 -5.58 1.15
C LYS A 29 5.85 -5.11 -0.25
N SER A 30 7.13 -4.94 -0.55
CA SER A 30 7.58 -4.75 -1.94
C SER A 30 7.46 -6.08 -2.69
N GLY A 31 7.02 -6.02 -3.95
CA GLY A 31 6.88 -7.21 -4.78
C GLY A 31 6.63 -6.90 -6.25
N THR A 32 6.22 -7.93 -6.98
CA THR A 32 6.00 -7.87 -8.44
C THR A 32 4.59 -7.41 -8.80
N TYR A 33 4.40 -6.99 -10.05
CA TYR A 33 3.08 -6.62 -10.56
C TYR A 33 2.12 -7.82 -10.61
N GLN A 34 2.63 -9.04 -10.83
CA GLN A 34 1.82 -10.26 -10.83
C GLN A 34 1.24 -10.54 -9.45
N GLU A 35 2.07 -10.45 -8.40
CA GLU A 35 1.63 -10.65 -7.02
C GLU A 35 0.59 -9.60 -6.58
N ALA A 36 0.73 -8.37 -7.07
CA ALA A 36 -0.25 -7.31 -6.83
C ALA A 36 -1.50 -7.42 -7.72
N ALA A 37 -1.59 -8.40 -8.63
CA ALA A 37 -2.64 -8.50 -9.64
C ALA A 37 -2.82 -7.21 -10.47
N LEU A 38 -1.71 -6.64 -10.95
CA LEU A 38 -1.66 -5.44 -11.78
C LEU A 38 -1.08 -5.76 -13.17
N ASN A 39 -1.42 -4.95 -14.17
CA ASN A 39 -0.88 -5.11 -15.52
C ASN A 39 0.43 -4.31 -15.68
N LYS A 40 1.50 -4.97 -16.16
CA LYS A 40 2.81 -4.35 -16.38
C LYS A 40 2.77 -3.16 -17.35
N GLN A 41 2.05 -3.28 -18.46
CA GLN A 41 1.96 -2.25 -19.49
C GLN A 41 1.26 -0.99 -18.95
N GLN A 42 0.26 -1.14 -18.08
CA GLN A 42 -0.37 0.00 -17.39
C GLN A 42 0.62 0.70 -16.45
N LEU A 43 1.44 -0.05 -15.71
CA LEU A 43 2.48 0.55 -14.87
C LEU A 43 3.54 1.28 -15.70
N GLN A 44 3.91 0.75 -16.87
CA GLN A 44 4.84 1.43 -17.79
C GLN A 44 4.27 2.73 -18.37
N LYS A 45 2.94 2.87 -18.49
CA LYS A 45 2.32 4.15 -18.89
C LYS A 45 2.58 5.25 -17.86
N LEU A 46 2.76 4.90 -16.58
CA LEU A 46 3.13 5.88 -15.55
C LEU A 46 4.54 6.45 -15.81
N ASP A 47 5.50 5.60 -16.18
CA ASP A 47 6.86 6.07 -16.54
C ASP A 47 6.79 7.12 -17.67
N SER A 48 6.03 6.81 -18.72
CA SER A 48 5.82 7.73 -19.85
C SER A 48 5.10 9.01 -19.45
N LEU A 49 4.09 8.93 -18.59
CA LEU A 49 3.33 10.08 -18.10
C LEU A 49 4.24 11.03 -17.32
N PHE A 50 4.98 10.54 -16.33
CA PHE A 50 5.90 11.38 -15.56
C PHE A 50 7.00 11.97 -16.44
N SER A 51 7.59 11.16 -17.32
CA SER A 51 8.63 11.63 -18.23
C SER A 51 8.11 12.72 -19.18
N HIS A 52 6.88 12.60 -19.68
CA HIS A 52 6.25 13.59 -20.53
C HIS A 52 5.93 14.89 -19.75
N SER A 53 5.36 14.78 -18.55
CA SER A 53 5.05 15.94 -17.70
C SER A 53 6.31 16.73 -17.31
N ILE A 54 7.43 16.05 -17.06
CA ILE A 54 8.72 16.70 -16.78
C ILE A 54 9.26 17.38 -18.02
N ARG A 55 9.29 16.70 -19.18
CA ARG A 55 9.76 17.31 -20.43
C ARG A 55 8.96 18.56 -20.83
N ASN A 56 7.67 18.58 -20.53
CA ASN A 56 6.80 19.72 -20.81
C ASN A 56 6.80 20.79 -19.70
N ASN A 57 7.69 20.68 -18.70
CA ASN A 57 7.76 21.58 -17.54
C ASN A 57 6.43 21.74 -16.79
N THR A 58 5.55 20.73 -16.86
CA THR A 58 4.28 20.71 -16.12
C THR A 58 4.51 20.42 -14.64
N ILE A 59 5.48 19.56 -14.34
CA ILE A 59 5.98 19.26 -13.00
C ILE A 59 7.50 19.21 -13.05
N ASN A 60 8.16 19.61 -11.97
CA ASN A 60 9.62 19.49 -11.87
C ASN A 60 10.08 18.06 -11.54
N GLY A 61 9.26 17.35 -10.76
CA GLY A 61 9.50 16.00 -10.32
C GLY A 61 8.35 15.49 -9.46
N GLY A 62 8.38 14.21 -9.13
CA GLY A 62 7.36 13.58 -8.29
C GLY A 62 7.67 12.13 -7.96
N VAL A 63 6.95 11.61 -6.97
CA VAL A 63 7.03 10.21 -6.55
C VAL A 63 5.68 9.55 -6.78
N ALA A 64 5.69 8.35 -7.35
CA ALA A 64 4.50 7.54 -7.56
C ALA A 64 4.66 6.18 -6.90
N LEU A 65 3.63 5.79 -6.15
CA LEU A 65 3.50 4.50 -5.49
C LEU A 65 2.17 3.86 -5.89
N VAL A 66 2.22 2.59 -6.33
CA VAL A 66 1.03 1.77 -6.60
C VAL A 66 1.16 0.48 -5.81
N ALA A 67 0.16 0.24 -4.96
CA ALA A 67 0.05 -0.98 -4.17
C ALA A 67 -1.34 -1.60 -4.34
N ARG A 68 -1.39 -2.94 -4.43
CA ARG A 68 -2.62 -3.71 -4.48
C ARG A 68 -2.39 -5.07 -3.81
N ASN A 69 -3.40 -5.58 -3.09
CA ASN A 69 -3.33 -6.83 -2.34
C ASN A 69 -2.15 -6.89 -1.34
N GLY A 70 -1.84 -5.77 -0.68
CA GLY A 70 -0.72 -5.67 0.26
C GLY A 70 0.67 -5.62 -0.39
N VAL A 71 0.76 -5.57 -1.73
CA VAL A 71 2.01 -5.57 -2.48
C VAL A 71 2.24 -4.23 -3.17
N ILE A 72 3.36 -3.58 -2.90
CA ILE A 72 3.87 -2.43 -3.65
C ILE A 72 4.53 -2.97 -4.92
N ALA A 73 3.81 -2.88 -6.04
CA ALA A 73 4.30 -3.31 -7.35
C ALA A 73 5.03 -2.21 -8.11
N TYR A 74 4.89 -0.95 -7.66
CA TYR A 74 5.49 0.21 -8.30
C TYR A 74 5.80 1.27 -7.26
N HIS A 75 7.05 1.71 -7.20
CA HIS A 75 7.48 2.82 -6.35
C HIS A 75 8.68 3.49 -6.98
N LYS A 76 8.49 4.65 -7.61
CA LYS A 76 9.52 5.36 -8.38
C LYS A 76 9.46 6.86 -8.13
N ALA A 77 10.63 7.49 -8.22
CA ALA A 77 10.82 8.94 -8.17
C ALA A 77 11.28 9.43 -9.54
N PHE A 78 10.84 10.63 -9.92
CA PHE A 78 11.09 11.23 -11.23
C PHE A 78 11.49 12.70 -11.07
N GLY A 79 12.37 13.17 -11.94
CA GLY A 79 12.75 14.59 -12.03
C GLY A 79 13.54 15.10 -10.83
N ALA A 80 13.46 16.40 -10.59
CA ALA A 80 14.18 17.12 -9.55
C ALA A 80 13.25 17.57 -8.42
N LYS A 81 13.81 17.77 -7.24
CA LYS A 81 13.09 18.11 -6.01
C LYS A 81 12.46 19.50 -6.04
N GLY A 82 13.13 20.49 -6.62
CA GLY A 82 12.66 21.89 -6.62
C GLY A 82 13.01 22.64 -7.90
N LEU A 83 12.27 23.73 -8.18
CA LEU A 83 12.42 24.51 -9.42
C LEU A 83 13.82 25.10 -9.61
N THR A 84 14.52 25.35 -8.51
CA THR A 84 15.88 25.88 -8.46
C THR A 84 16.87 24.89 -7.84
N ASP A 85 16.38 23.69 -7.47
CA ASP A 85 17.13 22.66 -6.76
C ASP A 85 17.16 21.42 -7.65
N ASP A 86 18.28 21.26 -8.34
CA ASP A 86 18.55 20.15 -9.25
C ASP A 86 18.84 18.83 -8.51
N GLU A 87 18.68 18.77 -7.18
CA GLU A 87 18.74 17.52 -6.43
C GLU A 87 17.73 16.51 -7.04
N PRO A 88 18.17 15.31 -7.46
CA PRO A 88 17.27 14.28 -7.96
C PRO A 88 16.20 13.95 -6.92
N MET A 89 14.95 13.81 -7.38
CA MET A 89 13.83 13.44 -6.53
C MET A 89 14.07 12.08 -5.88
N LYS A 90 13.84 11.97 -4.57
CA LYS A 90 13.92 10.72 -3.81
C LYS A 90 12.54 10.28 -3.34
N LYS A 91 12.39 8.97 -3.14
CA LYS A 91 11.12 8.35 -2.74
C LYS A 91 10.64 8.78 -1.35
N ASP A 92 11.56 9.21 -0.50
CA ASP A 92 11.38 9.58 0.89
C ASP A 92 11.52 11.10 1.13
N HIS A 93 11.56 11.91 0.07
CA HIS A 93 11.52 13.36 0.21
C HIS A 93 10.22 13.82 0.88
N LEU A 94 10.32 14.88 1.67
CA LEU A 94 9.18 15.46 2.38
C LEU A 94 8.34 16.33 1.45
N PHE A 95 7.04 16.06 1.41
CA PHE A 95 6.07 16.82 0.62
C PHE A 95 5.09 17.57 1.52
N ARG A 96 4.75 18.80 1.15
CA ARG A 96 3.61 19.50 1.73
C ARG A 96 2.32 18.96 1.11
N ILE A 97 1.66 18.04 1.80
CA ILE A 97 0.48 17.33 1.28
C ILE A 97 -0.83 18.15 1.31
N ALA A 98 -0.81 19.35 1.89
CA ALA A 98 -1.93 20.30 1.93
C ALA A 98 -3.27 19.63 2.29
N SER A 99 -4.30 19.77 1.45
CA SER A 99 -5.64 19.21 1.70
C SER A 99 -5.69 17.69 1.88
N MET A 100 -4.65 16.94 1.52
CA MET A 100 -4.56 15.50 1.82
C MET A 100 -4.45 15.21 3.33
N THR A 101 -4.31 16.23 4.19
CA THR A 101 -4.46 16.08 5.65
C THR A 101 -5.90 15.83 6.10
N LYS A 102 -6.91 16.20 5.30
CA LYS A 102 -8.33 16.13 5.70
C LYS A 102 -8.79 14.71 6.09
N PRO A 103 -8.45 13.64 5.35
CA PRO A 103 -8.80 12.28 5.78
C PRO A 103 -8.17 11.89 7.12
N LEU A 104 -6.92 12.32 7.39
CA LEU A 104 -6.26 12.06 8.68
C LEU A 104 -7.01 12.76 9.82
N THR A 105 -7.35 14.04 9.64
CA THR A 105 -8.14 14.79 10.63
C THR A 105 -9.53 14.19 10.81
N ALA A 106 -10.20 13.78 9.74
CA ALA A 106 -11.50 13.12 9.82
C ALA A 106 -11.42 11.81 10.61
N VAL A 107 -10.41 10.97 10.37
CA VAL A 107 -10.18 9.76 11.18
C VAL A 107 -9.93 10.10 12.64
N ALA A 108 -9.15 11.13 12.95
CA ALA A 108 -8.93 11.56 14.35
C ALA A 108 -10.24 11.99 15.03
N ILE A 109 -11.09 12.75 14.33
CA ILE A 109 -12.42 13.15 14.83
C ILE A 109 -13.31 11.91 15.03
N LEU A 110 -13.36 11.01 14.05
CA LEU A 110 -14.14 9.77 14.14
C LEU A 110 -13.67 8.90 15.31
N GLN A 111 -12.37 8.83 15.58
CA GLN A 111 -11.83 8.13 16.74
C GLN A 111 -12.31 8.72 18.07
N LEU A 112 -12.45 10.04 18.16
CA LEU A 112 -13.05 10.68 19.34
C LEU A 112 -14.51 10.29 19.47
N TRP A 113 -15.29 10.45 18.39
CA TRP A 113 -16.72 10.11 18.37
C TRP A 113 -17.00 8.64 18.68
N ILE A 114 -16.18 7.71 18.20
CA ILE A 114 -16.31 6.27 18.50
C ILE A 114 -16.05 5.99 19.99
N LYS A 115 -15.20 6.79 20.65
CA LYS A 115 -14.77 6.58 22.04
C LYS A 115 -15.63 7.31 23.08
N GLY A 116 -16.46 8.28 22.71
CA GLY A 116 -17.36 9.03 23.58
C GLY A 116 -17.40 10.51 23.26
#